data_AF-A0AAN4Q1F8-F1
#
_entry.id   AF-A0AAN4Q1F8-F1
#
_cell.length_a   1.000
_cell.length_b   1.000
_cell.length_c   1.000
_cell.angle_alpha   90.00
_cell.angle_beta   90.00
_cell.angle_gamma   90.00
#
_symmetry.space_group_name_H-M   'P 1'
#
loop_
_entity.id
_entity.type
_entity.pdbx_description
1 polymer ?
#
loop_
_entity_poly.entity_id
_entity_poly.type
_entity_poly.pdbx_seq_one_letter_code
_entity_poly.pdbx_strand_id
1 'polypeptide(L)'
;MVTSVEPQFTDGEAHTVEDVGRVGKDLMNVLSGKGEGVARAPGLLITNEDVRRIRRYVNTGLSLPTKLEEVSQLVGGSDNGIAGLAPDAMAELYVGIQTHARSWSAIETNMQKVGSDLYVFSGNLITIATNVVDFIKGLQSYQTLQVGDLTPAQIDQMPPVALMDQDSKKIPGLLALVDDLKVYIKDHSASTTRTRVGVTDFKRCLKDEIAPGVALKIRLARSGNAGDEIARLTADVDQLNNCINQKLAEYEEYSEYKWIGFWWGVIGGVVSYSIYGPKATAALSEKDHLIKEKRLVELTLKKQNRLLGGLLAFETSLQDLKTRIDGAASGVSNIESLWVLLEELVESSHDRIKNTNNALYLVSFVSRFQTLLANWKEIKVQSFDLLTAFNNALEEPAV
;
A
#
# COMPACT_ATOMS: atom_id res chain seq x y z
N MET A 1 -22.12 30.86 -4.20
CA MET A 1 -21.82 30.33 -5.55
C MET A 1 -20.62 29.41 -5.39
N VAL A 2 -20.85 28.11 -5.34
CA VAL A 2 -19.79 27.10 -5.36
C VAL A 2 -19.43 26.89 -6.82
N THR A 3 -18.29 27.39 -7.25
CA THR A 3 -17.73 27.09 -8.56
C THR A 3 -17.24 25.64 -8.52
N SER A 4 -18.04 24.74 -9.09
CA SER A 4 -17.63 23.39 -9.46
C SER A 4 -16.56 23.53 -10.53
N VAL A 5 -15.29 23.51 -10.13
CA VAL A 5 -14.20 23.24 -11.06
C VAL A 5 -14.25 21.73 -11.29
N GLU A 6 -14.90 21.32 -12.39
CA GLU A 6 -14.73 19.97 -12.92
C GLU A 6 -13.24 19.77 -13.18
N PRO A 7 -12.56 18.84 -12.50
CA PRO A 7 -11.15 18.62 -12.78
C PRO A 7 -11.06 17.92 -14.14
N GLN A 8 -10.31 18.50 -15.07
CA GLN A 8 -9.89 17.79 -16.28
C GLN A 8 -8.78 16.81 -15.88
N PHE A 9 -9.09 15.51 -15.92
CA PHE A 9 -8.27 14.42 -15.35
C PHE A 9 -7.41 13.67 -16.39
N THR A 10 -7.28 14.17 -17.62
CA THR A 10 -6.54 13.51 -18.71
C THR A 10 -5.50 14.45 -19.30
N ASP A 11 -4.34 13.94 -19.69
CA ASP A 11 -3.36 14.67 -20.51
C ASP A 11 -3.87 14.99 -21.93
N GLY A 12 -4.99 14.38 -22.32
CA GLY A 12 -5.63 14.56 -23.61
C GLY A 12 -4.97 13.74 -24.73
N GLU A 13 -4.03 12.85 -24.40
CA GLU A 13 -3.35 11.99 -25.37
C GLU A 13 -3.87 10.55 -25.35
N ALA A 14 -3.92 9.93 -26.53
CA ALA A 14 -4.32 8.54 -26.66
C ALA A 14 -3.12 7.62 -26.35
N HIS A 15 -3.15 6.93 -25.21
CA HIS A 15 -2.14 5.95 -24.84
C HIS A 15 -2.43 4.59 -25.46
N THR A 16 -1.37 3.87 -25.84
CA THR A 16 -1.54 2.52 -26.39
C THR A 16 -1.84 1.53 -25.26
N VAL A 17 -2.60 0.48 -25.57
CA VAL A 17 -2.88 -0.60 -24.61
C VAL A 17 -1.61 -1.39 -24.26
N GLU A 18 -0.60 -1.39 -25.13
CA GLU A 18 0.73 -1.96 -24.88
C GLU A 18 1.44 -1.24 -23.73
N ASP A 19 1.30 0.08 -23.66
CA ASP A 19 1.88 0.89 -22.60
C ASP A 19 1.20 0.58 -21.25
N VAL A 20 -0.13 0.47 -21.25
CA VAL A 20 -0.94 0.07 -20.08
C VAL A 20 -0.55 -1.33 -19.59
N GLY A 21 -0.40 -2.29 -20.51
CA GLY A 21 -0.02 -3.67 -20.20
C GLY A 21 1.40 -3.80 -19.64
N ARG A 22 2.36 -3.04 -20.18
CA ARG A 22 3.74 -3.00 -19.69
C ARG A 22 3.83 -2.37 -18.30
N VAL A 23 3.19 -1.21 -18.11
CA VAL A 23 3.14 -0.54 -16.80
C VAL A 23 2.49 -1.44 -15.74
N GLY A 24 1.41 -2.13 -16.09
CA GLY A 24 0.80 -3.13 -15.23
C GLY A 24 1.76 -4.26 -14.85
N LYS A 25 2.53 -4.78 -15.80
CA LYS A 25 3.55 -5.82 -15.55
C LYS A 25 4.68 -5.34 -14.63
N ASP A 26 5.21 -4.14 -14.86
CA ASP A 26 6.31 -3.60 -14.05
C ASP A 26 5.85 -3.31 -12.62
N LEU A 27 4.64 -2.74 -12.46
CA LEU A 27 4.00 -2.55 -11.17
C LEU A 27 3.83 -3.87 -10.43
N MET A 28 3.41 -4.91 -11.15
CA MET A 28 3.26 -6.25 -10.59
C MET A 28 4.58 -6.89 -10.19
N ASN A 29 5.63 -6.75 -10.99
CA ASN A 29 6.95 -7.27 -10.67
C ASN A 29 7.49 -6.66 -9.37
N VAL A 30 7.22 -5.38 -9.11
CA VAL A 30 7.65 -4.75 -7.85
C VAL A 30 6.82 -5.21 -6.66
N LEU A 31 5.49 -5.23 -6.78
CA LEU A 31 4.59 -5.70 -5.72
C LEU A 31 4.86 -7.16 -5.31
N SER A 32 5.35 -7.96 -6.26
CA SER A 32 5.64 -9.37 -6.11
C SER A 32 7.06 -9.70 -5.65
N GLY A 33 7.94 -8.71 -5.51
CA GLY A 33 9.34 -8.97 -5.20
C GLY A 33 10.16 -9.54 -6.37
N LYS A 34 9.60 -9.58 -7.59
CA LYS A 34 10.22 -10.20 -8.78
C LYS A 34 10.81 -9.20 -9.78
N GLY A 35 10.62 -7.90 -9.54
CA GLY A 35 11.16 -6.83 -10.35
C GLY A 35 12.67 -6.78 -10.29
N GLU A 36 13.28 -6.39 -11.40
CA GLU A 36 14.71 -6.14 -11.44
C GLU A 36 15.07 -5.07 -10.40
N GLY A 37 16.09 -5.32 -9.59
CA GLY A 37 16.49 -4.42 -8.51
C GLY A 37 15.57 -4.42 -7.29
N VAL A 38 14.56 -5.29 -7.21
CA VAL A 38 13.76 -5.47 -5.99
C VAL A 38 14.48 -6.41 -5.02
N ALA A 39 14.63 -5.97 -3.78
CA ALA A 39 15.27 -6.71 -2.70
C ALA A 39 14.32 -7.02 -1.53
N ARG A 40 13.09 -6.51 -1.57
CA ARG A 40 12.06 -6.80 -0.56
C ARG A 40 11.36 -8.13 -0.87
N ALA A 41 11.09 -8.91 0.17
CA ALA A 41 10.31 -10.14 0.05
C ALA A 41 8.88 -9.87 -0.47
N PRO A 42 8.27 -10.83 -1.19
CA PRO A 42 6.89 -10.73 -1.67
C PRO A 42 5.91 -10.48 -0.51
N GLY A 43 4.92 -9.64 -0.75
CA GLY A 43 3.92 -9.26 0.24
C GLY A 43 3.23 -7.99 -0.23
N LEU A 44 2.28 -8.17 -1.17
CA LEU A 44 1.59 -7.15 -2.00
C LEU A 44 1.33 -5.80 -1.33
N LEU A 45 1.13 -5.81 -0.01
CA LEU A 45 0.90 -4.64 0.84
C LEU A 45 1.86 -4.57 2.03
N ILE A 46 2.10 -5.72 2.66
CA ILE A 46 2.70 -5.83 3.99
C ILE A 46 3.33 -7.22 4.15
N THR A 47 4.48 -7.33 4.84
CA THR A 47 5.11 -8.63 5.16
C THR A 47 4.64 -9.16 6.52
N ASN A 48 4.90 -10.45 6.82
CA ASN A 48 4.63 -11.04 8.16
C ASN A 48 5.25 -10.21 9.29
N GLU A 49 6.49 -9.78 9.08
CA GLU A 49 7.22 -8.98 10.07
C GLU A 49 6.58 -7.60 10.26
N ASP A 50 6.07 -7.00 9.19
CA ASP A 50 5.31 -5.74 9.27
C ASP A 50 4.04 -5.89 10.09
N VAL A 51 3.24 -6.94 9.85
CA VAL A 51 2.03 -7.21 10.65
C VAL A 51 2.37 -7.41 12.13
N ARG A 52 3.38 -8.24 12.45
CA ARG A 52 3.80 -8.49 13.83
C ARG A 52 4.20 -7.21 14.56
N ARG A 53 4.99 -6.34 13.92
CA ARG A 53 5.48 -5.11 14.57
C ARG A 53 4.40 -4.04 14.71
N ILE A 54 3.48 -3.93 13.75
CA ILE A 54 2.31 -3.06 13.90
C ILE A 54 1.44 -3.55 15.08
N ARG A 55 1.19 -4.86 15.17
CA ARG A 55 0.45 -5.44 16.32
C ARG A 55 1.14 -5.20 17.65
N ARG A 56 2.48 -5.23 17.71
CA ARG A 56 3.23 -4.88 18.92
C ARG A 56 2.94 -3.46 19.38
N TYR A 57 2.95 -2.49 18.46
CA TYR A 57 2.55 -1.12 18.76
C TYR A 57 1.10 -1.05 19.26
N VAL A 58 0.17 -1.69 18.55
CA VAL A 58 -1.26 -1.70 18.88
C VAL A 58 -1.49 -2.26 20.28
N ASN A 59 -0.92 -3.42 20.59
CA ASN A 59 -1.02 -4.05 21.91
C ASN A 59 -0.45 -3.14 23.00
N THR A 60 0.69 -2.50 22.74
CA THR A 60 1.29 -1.53 23.67
C THR A 60 0.35 -0.35 23.92
N GLY A 61 -0.17 0.27 22.86
CA GLY A 61 -1.10 1.40 22.96
C GLY A 61 -2.41 1.05 23.65
N LEU A 62 -2.95 -0.14 23.39
CA LEU A 62 -4.16 -0.64 24.06
C LEU A 62 -3.95 -0.90 25.56
N SER A 63 -2.74 -1.28 25.96
CA SER A 63 -2.38 -1.56 27.36
C SER A 63 -2.13 -0.32 28.22
N LEU A 64 -2.08 0.88 27.63
CA LEU A 64 -1.83 2.10 28.38
C LEU A 64 -2.99 2.42 29.33
N PRO A 65 -2.72 2.77 30.60
CA PRO A 65 -3.76 3.16 31.54
C PRO A 65 -4.37 4.49 31.10
N THR A 66 -5.69 4.61 31.11
CA THR A 66 -6.38 5.85 30.75
C THR A 66 -7.16 6.45 31.92
N LYS A 67 -7.32 5.70 33.02
CA LYS A 67 -7.93 6.22 34.25
C LYS A 67 -6.93 7.07 35.01
N LEU A 68 -7.37 8.25 35.45
CA LEU A 68 -6.51 9.23 36.12
C LEU A 68 -5.78 8.64 37.34
N GLU A 69 -6.42 7.76 38.11
CA GLU A 69 -5.81 7.13 39.28
C GLU A 69 -4.64 6.20 38.89
N GLU A 70 -4.84 5.37 37.87
CA GLU A 70 -3.81 4.45 37.34
C GLU A 70 -2.65 5.23 36.73
N VAL A 71 -2.95 6.32 36.00
CA VAL A 71 -1.92 7.22 35.44
C VAL A 71 -1.16 7.94 36.55
N SER A 72 -1.85 8.45 37.57
CA SER A 72 -1.22 9.14 38.70
C SER A 72 -0.22 8.26 39.44
N GLN A 73 -0.56 6.98 39.66
CA GLN A 73 0.37 6.00 40.22
C GLN A 73 1.60 5.77 39.33
N LEU A 74 1.42 5.76 38.01
CA LEU A 74 2.49 5.52 37.05
C LEU A 74 3.46 6.70 36.89
N VAL A 75 2.97 7.94 37.00
CA VAL A 75 3.77 9.17 36.82
C VAL A 75 4.39 9.70 38.12
N GLY A 76 4.18 9.02 39.25
CA GLY A 76 4.81 9.34 40.53
C GLY A 76 3.98 10.21 41.48
N GLY A 77 2.65 10.28 41.31
CA GLY A 77 1.74 11.00 42.22
C GLY A 77 0.93 12.11 41.54
N SER A 78 0.20 12.89 42.34
CA SER A 78 -0.73 13.92 41.87
C SER A 78 -0.06 15.22 41.42
N ASP A 79 1.17 15.48 41.88
CA ASP A 79 1.98 16.63 41.50
C ASP A 79 3.44 16.19 41.36
N ASN A 80 3.91 16.09 40.12
CA ASN A 80 5.32 15.84 39.83
C ASN A 80 6.11 17.13 39.59
N GLY A 81 5.50 18.29 39.82
CA GLY A 81 6.12 19.61 39.69
C GLY A 81 6.46 20.03 38.26
N ILE A 82 6.13 19.22 37.24
CA ILE A 82 6.48 19.47 35.84
C ILE A 82 5.21 19.67 35.03
N ALA A 83 4.93 20.92 34.67
CA ALA A 83 3.81 21.28 33.81
C ALA A 83 3.85 20.46 32.49
N GLY A 84 2.72 19.84 32.15
CA GLY A 84 2.60 18.96 30.98
C GLY A 84 2.98 17.49 31.21
N LEU A 85 3.49 17.11 32.39
CA LEU A 85 3.62 15.71 32.83
C LEU A 85 2.66 15.32 33.95
N ALA A 86 1.79 16.24 34.37
CA ALA A 86 0.75 15.95 35.35
C ALA A 86 -0.14 14.78 34.89
N PRO A 87 -0.76 14.03 35.83
CA PRO A 87 -1.51 12.82 35.51
C PRO A 87 -2.61 13.01 34.45
N ASP A 88 -3.28 14.16 34.44
CA ASP A 88 -4.29 14.54 33.46
C ASP A 88 -3.69 14.67 32.04
N ALA A 89 -2.57 15.40 31.93
CA ALA A 89 -1.88 15.62 30.66
C ALA A 89 -1.24 14.32 30.10
N MET A 90 -0.93 13.36 30.96
CA MET A 90 -0.47 12.02 30.56
C MET A 90 -1.64 11.11 30.19
N ALA A 91 -2.76 11.19 30.91
CA ALA A 91 -3.97 10.45 30.58
C ALA A 91 -4.53 10.87 29.21
N GLU A 92 -4.52 12.16 28.89
CA GLU A 92 -4.91 12.68 27.58
C GLU A 92 -4.07 12.06 26.45
N LEU A 93 -2.75 12.03 26.60
CA LEU A 93 -1.85 11.39 25.64
C LEU A 93 -2.16 9.89 25.49
N TYR A 94 -2.36 9.19 26.60
CA TYR A 94 -2.68 7.76 26.59
C TYR A 94 -4.04 7.46 25.95
N VAL A 95 -5.04 8.31 26.15
CA VAL A 95 -6.33 8.21 25.46
C VAL A 95 -6.16 8.40 23.95
N GLY A 96 -5.36 9.38 23.51
CA GLY A 96 -5.04 9.59 22.10
C GLY A 96 -4.38 8.36 21.48
N ILE A 97 -3.34 7.81 22.14
CA ILE A 97 -2.66 6.60 21.70
C ILE A 97 -3.60 5.40 21.64
N GLN A 98 -4.42 5.18 22.68
CA GLN A 98 -5.34 4.04 22.73
C GLN A 98 -6.40 4.14 21.62
N THR A 99 -6.88 5.34 21.32
CA THR A 99 -7.82 5.60 20.22
C THR A 99 -7.19 5.30 18.87
N HIS A 100 -5.97 5.78 18.64
CA HIS A 100 -5.21 5.47 17.44
C HIS A 100 -4.95 3.96 17.29
N ALA A 101 -4.52 3.28 18.37
CA ALA A 101 -4.33 1.83 18.37
C ALA A 101 -5.63 1.06 18.03
N ARG A 102 -6.79 1.49 18.54
CA ARG A 102 -8.09 0.88 18.22
C ARG A 102 -8.48 1.01 16.75
N SER A 103 -8.10 2.10 16.08
CA SER A 103 -8.40 2.28 14.64
C SER A 103 -7.71 1.26 13.73
N TRP A 104 -6.63 0.61 14.20
CA TRP A 104 -5.92 -0.40 13.42
C TRP A 104 -6.78 -1.60 13.05
N SER A 105 -7.68 -2.05 13.94
CA SER A 105 -8.47 -3.27 13.70
C SER A 105 -9.30 -3.20 12.41
N ALA A 106 -9.94 -2.05 12.15
CA ALA A 106 -10.70 -1.86 10.92
C ALA A 106 -9.79 -1.84 9.67
N ILE A 107 -8.60 -1.26 9.78
CA ILE A 107 -7.60 -1.22 8.70
C ILE A 107 -7.11 -2.64 8.40
N GLU A 108 -6.80 -3.42 9.43
CA GLU A 108 -6.36 -4.82 9.30
C GLU A 108 -7.43 -5.69 8.64
N THR A 109 -8.68 -5.58 9.06
CA THR A 109 -9.80 -6.28 8.40
C THR A 109 -9.95 -5.85 6.94
N ASN A 110 -9.81 -4.56 6.63
CA ASN A 110 -9.88 -4.07 5.25
C ASN A 110 -8.70 -4.59 4.40
N MET A 111 -7.48 -4.66 4.95
CA MET A 111 -6.32 -5.23 4.25
C MET A 111 -6.51 -6.72 3.94
N GLN A 112 -7.06 -7.50 4.89
CA GLN A 112 -7.42 -8.90 4.64
C GLN A 112 -8.48 -9.01 3.54
N LYS A 113 -9.48 -8.11 3.56
CA LYS A 113 -10.50 -8.05 2.52
C LYS A 113 -9.91 -7.69 1.15
N VAL A 114 -8.93 -6.79 1.06
CA VAL A 114 -8.22 -6.52 -0.20
C VAL A 114 -7.57 -7.78 -0.75
N GLY A 115 -6.88 -8.57 0.09
CA GLY A 115 -6.32 -9.85 -0.33
C GLY A 115 -7.36 -10.84 -0.85
N SER A 116 -8.50 -10.96 -0.15
CA SER A 116 -9.62 -11.82 -0.56
C SER A 116 -10.27 -11.35 -1.87
N ASP A 117 -10.58 -10.06 -1.96
CA ASP A 117 -11.22 -9.46 -3.14
C ASP A 117 -10.29 -9.58 -4.36
N LEU A 118 -8.99 -9.34 -4.22
CA LEU A 118 -8.03 -9.56 -5.30
C LEU A 118 -7.95 -11.02 -5.74
N TYR A 119 -7.98 -11.98 -4.81
CA TYR A 119 -7.96 -13.41 -5.13
C TYR A 119 -9.20 -13.83 -5.93
N VAL A 120 -10.39 -13.44 -5.45
CA VAL A 120 -11.67 -13.74 -6.08
C VAL A 120 -11.76 -13.05 -7.45
N PHE A 121 -11.43 -11.76 -7.50
CA PHE A 121 -11.42 -10.98 -8.73
C PHE A 121 -10.50 -11.60 -9.77
N SER A 122 -9.26 -11.94 -9.40
CA SER A 122 -8.31 -12.57 -10.31
C SER A 122 -8.86 -13.87 -10.90
N GLY A 123 -9.51 -14.70 -10.08
CA GLY A 123 -10.16 -15.92 -10.53
C GLY A 123 -11.26 -15.68 -11.56
N ASN A 124 -12.17 -14.75 -11.26
CA ASN A 124 -13.30 -14.43 -12.13
C ASN A 124 -12.86 -13.72 -13.41
N LEU A 125 -11.91 -12.78 -13.32
CA LEU A 125 -11.31 -12.10 -14.47
C LEU A 125 -10.71 -13.11 -15.44
N ILE A 126 -9.96 -14.10 -14.95
CA ILE A 126 -9.40 -15.16 -15.81
C ILE A 126 -10.50 -15.88 -16.57
N THR A 127 -11.57 -16.29 -15.90
CA THR A 127 -12.70 -16.97 -16.54
C THR A 127 -13.41 -16.09 -17.58
N ILE A 128 -13.80 -14.86 -17.21
CA ILE A 128 -14.52 -13.93 -18.08
C ILE A 128 -13.69 -13.60 -19.31
N ALA A 129 -12.42 -13.27 -19.12
CA ALA A 129 -11.53 -12.91 -20.21
C ALA A 129 -11.19 -14.11 -21.11
N THR A 130 -11.08 -15.33 -20.58
CA THR A 130 -10.99 -16.54 -21.40
C THR A 130 -12.24 -16.69 -22.27
N ASN A 131 -13.44 -16.51 -21.71
CA ASN A 131 -14.68 -16.56 -22.48
C ASN A 131 -14.74 -15.48 -23.57
N VAL A 132 -14.30 -14.26 -23.26
CA VAL A 132 -14.20 -13.14 -24.21
C VAL A 132 -13.22 -13.49 -25.35
N VAL A 133 -12.04 -14.02 -25.02
CA VAL A 133 -11.03 -14.44 -26.00
C VAL A 133 -11.57 -15.56 -26.90
N ASP A 134 -12.21 -16.57 -26.31
CA ASP A 134 -12.75 -17.72 -27.04
C ASP A 134 -13.93 -17.30 -27.94
N PHE A 135 -14.78 -16.39 -27.45
CA PHE A 135 -15.87 -15.80 -28.24
C PHE A 135 -15.32 -15.12 -29.50
N ILE A 136 -14.29 -14.30 -29.34
CA ILE A 136 -13.68 -13.57 -30.46
C ILE A 136 -12.98 -14.52 -31.43
N LYS A 137 -12.23 -15.51 -30.94
CA LYS A 137 -11.59 -16.54 -31.77
C LYS A 137 -12.61 -17.42 -32.53
N GLY A 138 -13.84 -17.50 -32.03
CA GLY A 138 -14.95 -18.18 -32.68
C GLY A 138 -15.62 -17.37 -33.81
N LEU A 139 -15.28 -16.10 -33.99
CA LEU A 139 -15.79 -15.29 -35.10
C LEU A 139 -15.13 -15.71 -36.41
N GLN A 140 -15.92 -15.81 -37.49
CA GLN A 140 -15.37 -16.23 -38.79
C GLN A 140 -14.38 -15.20 -39.32
N SER A 141 -14.67 -13.91 -39.12
CA SER A 141 -13.81 -12.78 -39.45
C SER A 141 -12.44 -12.90 -38.78
N TYR A 142 -12.38 -13.39 -37.54
CA TYR A 142 -11.13 -13.62 -36.82
C TYR A 142 -10.33 -14.77 -37.44
N GLN A 143 -10.98 -15.90 -37.71
CA GLN A 143 -10.34 -17.12 -38.23
C GLN A 143 -9.73 -16.91 -39.63
N THR A 144 -10.34 -16.06 -40.45
CA THR A 144 -9.85 -15.76 -41.80
C THR A 144 -8.64 -14.84 -41.85
N LEU A 145 -8.35 -14.08 -40.78
CA LEU A 145 -7.32 -13.04 -40.81
C LEU A 145 -5.87 -13.57 -40.79
N GLN A 146 -5.64 -14.86 -40.52
CA GLN A 146 -4.30 -15.51 -40.50
C GLN A 146 -3.18 -14.65 -39.89
N VAL A 147 -3.49 -13.94 -38.81
CA VAL A 147 -2.66 -12.90 -38.18
C VAL A 147 -1.56 -13.45 -37.27
N GLY A 148 -1.51 -14.78 -37.11
CA GLY A 148 -0.39 -15.55 -36.56
C GLY A 148 0.40 -14.86 -35.45
N ASP A 149 1.68 -14.58 -35.74
CA ASP A 149 2.69 -14.08 -34.80
C ASP A 149 2.79 -12.55 -34.74
N LEU A 150 1.85 -11.81 -35.33
CA LEU A 150 1.89 -10.35 -35.32
C LEU A 150 1.58 -9.80 -33.92
N THR A 151 2.35 -8.80 -33.50
CA THR A 151 2.06 -8.05 -32.27
C THR A 151 0.81 -7.17 -32.48
N PRO A 152 0.07 -6.84 -31.40
CA PRO A 152 -1.04 -5.89 -31.48
C PRO A 152 -0.70 -4.58 -32.20
N ALA A 153 0.51 -4.05 -31.96
CA ALA A 153 1.00 -2.83 -32.60
C ALA A 153 1.21 -3.01 -34.11
N GLN A 154 1.67 -4.18 -34.56
CA GLN A 154 1.78 -4.50 -35.99
C GLN A 154 0.39 -4.66 -36.64
N ILE A 155 -0.56 -5.25 -35.91
CA ILE A 155 -1.95 -5.43 -36.36
C ILE A 155 -2.66 -4.07 -36.49
N ASP A 156 -2.45 -3.15 -35.54
CA ASP A 156 -3.08 -1.83 -35.56
C ASP A 156 -2.58 -0.94 -36.72
N GLN A 157 -1.43 -1.27 -37.34
CA GLN A 157 -0.89 -0.58 -38.52
C GLN A 157 -1.41 -1.16 -39.85
N MET A 158 -2.13 -2.28 -39.83
CA MET A 158 -2.68 -2.90 -41.02
C MET A 158 -3.93 -2.17 -41.52
N PRO A 159 -4.21 -2.18 -42.84
CA PRO A 159 -5.44 -1.60 -43.37
C PRO A 159 -6.68 -2.29 -42.77
N PRO A 160 -7.74 -1.55 -42.42
CA PRO A 160 -8.90 -2.11 -41.73
C PRO A 160 -9.58 -3.20 -42.55
N VAL A 161 -9.95 -4.31 -41.89
CA VAL A 161 -10.66 -5.43 -42.50
C VAL A 161 -12.07 -5.47 -41.93
N ALA A 162 -13.09 -5.35 -42.77
CA ALA A 162 -14.47 -5.35 -42.32
C ALA A 162 -14.86 -6.67 -41.62
N LEU A 163 -15.66 -6.57 -40.56
CA LEU A 163 -16.35 -7.72 -39.98
C LEU A 163 -17.35 -8.29 -40.98
N MET A 164 -17.49 -9.61 -40.99
CA MET A 164 -18.54 -10.30 -41.72
C MET A 164 -19.90 -10.05 -41.06
N ASP A 165 -20.96 -9.89 -41.85
CA ASP A 165 -22.32 -9.52 -41.38
C ASP A 165 -22.85 -10.38 -40.22
N GLN A 166 -22.55 -11.67 -40.25
CA GLN A 166 -22.94 -12.64 -39.22
C GLN A 166 -22.18 -12.47 -37.90
N ASP A 167 -20.96 -11.95 -37.93
CA ASP A 167 -20.15 -11.66 -36.74
C ASP A 167 -20.53 -10.28 -36.17
N SER A 168 -20.90 -9.31 -37.01
CA SER A 168 -21.40 -8.01 -36.57
C SER A 168 -22.66 -8.15 -35.69
N LYS A 169 -23.51 -9.14 -35.95
CA LYS A 169 -24.69 -9.46 -35.11
C LYS A 169 -24.34 -9.99 -33.72
N LYS A 170 -23.11 -10.46 -33.50
CA LYS A 170 -22.63 -11.02 -32.23
C LYS A 170 -21.96 -9.97 -31.33
N ILE A 171 -21.62 -8.79 -31.86
CA ILE A 171 -20.98 -7.69 -31.12
C ILE A 171 -21.74 -7.27 -29.85
N PRO A 172 -23.09 -7.18 -29.82
CA PRO A 172 -23.80 -6.87 -28.58
C PRO A 172 -23.55 -7.86 -27.45
N GLY A 173 -23.37 -9.15 -27.76
CA GLY A 173 -23.03 -10.17 -26.77
C GLY A 173 -21.61 -10.01 -26.23
N LEU A 174 -20.67 -9.56 -27.06
CA LEU A 174 -19.31 -9.22 -26.63
C LEU A 174 -19.31 -7.99 -25.72
N LEU A 175 -20.08 -6.95 -26.05
CA LEU A 175 -20.19 -5.75 -25.21
C LEU A 175 -20.75 -6.08 -23.82
N ALA A 176 -21.78 -6.95 -23.73
CA ALA A 176 -22.32 -7.39 -22.45
C ALA A 176 -21.26 -8.06 -21.54
N LEU A 177 -20.37 -8.89 -22.11
CA LEU A 177 -19.28 -9.51 -21.35
C LEU A 177 -18.25 -8.49 -20.84
N VAL A 178 -18.01 -7.42 -21.62
CA VAL A 178 -17.11 -6.33 -21.23
C VAL A 178 -17.76 -5.44 -20.16
N ASP A 179 -19.07 -5.19 -20.24
CA ASP A 179 -19.83 -4.47 -19.22
C ASP A 179 -19.88 -5.21 -17.89
N ASP A 180 -20.08 -6.54 -17.91
CA ASP A 180 -19.98 -7.37 -16.71
C ASP A 180 -18.61 -7.17 -16.03
N LEU A 181 -17.53 -7.14 -16.82
CA LEU A 181 -16.19 -6.93 -16.29
C LEU A 181 -16.03 -5.55 -15.61
N LYS A 182 -16.63 -4.48 -16.16
CA LYS A 182 -16.62 -3.14 -15.54
C LYS A 182 -17.24 -3.16 -14.14
N VAL A 183 -18.40 -3.81 -14.01
CA VAL A 183 -19.10 -3.95 -12.72
C VAL A 183 -18.22 -4.69 -11.72
N TYR A 184 -17.62 -5.80 -12.14
CA TYR A 184 -16.72 -6.59 -11.29
C TYR A 184 -15.50 -5.81 -10.79
N ILE A 185 -14.86 -5.02 -11.66
CA ILE A 185 -13.72 -4.16 -11.30
C ILE A 185 -14.10 -3.18 -10.20
N LYS A 186 -15.23 -2.48 -10.40
CA LYS A 186 -15.72 -1.46 -9.46
C LYS A 186 -16.07 -2.04 -8.10
N ASP A 187 -16.71 -3.20 -8.06
CA ASP A 187 -17.10 -3.84 -6.81
C ASP A 187 -15.90 -4.28 -5.97
N HIS A 188 -14.84 -4.75 -6.63
CA HIS A 188 -13.65 -5.30 -5.96
C HIS A 188 -12.58 -4.23 -5.65
N SER A 189 -12.58 -3.09 -6.37
CA SER A 189 -11.66 -1.98 -6.07
C SER A 189 -12.05 -1.20 -4.80
N ALA A 190 -13.32 -1.23 -4.40
CA ALA A 190 -13.84 -0.46 -3.28
C ALA A 190 -13.17 -0.77 -1.92
N SER A 191 -12.74 -2.02 -1.68
CA SER A 191 -11.98 -2.38 -0.47
C SER A 191 -10.57 -1.81 -0.48
N THR A 192 -9.94 -1.70 -1.67
CA THR A 192 -8.61 -1.10 -1.83
C THR A 192 -8.65 0.38 -1.52
N THR A 193 -9.61 1.13 -2.06
CA THR A 193 -9.79 2.55 -1.75
C THR A 193 -10.07 2.80 -0.27
N ARG A 194 -10.96 2.01 0.36
CA ARG A 194 -11.23 2.10 1.80
C ARG A 194 -9.97 1.85 2.64
N THR A 195 -9.17 0.86 2.26
CA THR A 195 -7.89 0.56 2.92
C THR A 195 -6.92 1.72 2.79
N ARG A 196 -6.82 2.33 1.60
CA ARG A 196 -5.90 3.47 1.36
C ARG A 196 -6.24 4.65 2.26
N VAL A 197 -7.52 5.02 2.31
CA VAL A 197 -7.99 6.12 3.17
C VAL A 197 -7.65 5.81 4.63
N GLY A 198 -8.00 4.61 5.12
CA GLY A 198 -7.71 4.20 6.49
C GLY A 198 -6.22 4.24 6.84
N VAL A 199 -5.35 3.71 5.99
CA VAL A 199 -3.89 3.73 6.22
C VAL A 199 -3.33 5.16 6.18
N THR A 200 -3.84 6.00 5.28
CA THR A 200 -3.42 7.41 5.18
C THR A 200 -3.83 8.20 6.41
N ASP A 201 -5.04 8.00 6.91
CA ASP A 201 -5.55 8.68 8.10
C ASP A 201 -4.82 8.22 9.36
N PHE A 202 -4.54 6.92 9.47
CA PHE A 202 -3.70 6.35 10.53
C PHE A 202 -2.29 6.95 10.51
N LYS A 203 -1.64 7.00 9.33
CA LYS A 203 -0.34 7.64 9.16
C LYS A 203 -0.36 9.11 9.58
N ARG A 204 -1.41 9.85 9.20
CA ARG A 204 -1.56 11.27 9.51
C ARG A 204 -1.67 11.50 11.02
N CYS A 205 -2.57 10.79 11.70
CA CYS A 205 -2.73 10.88 13.16
C CYS A 205 -1.42 10.51 13.89
N LEU A 206 -0.74 9.46 13.45
CA LEU A 206 0.57 9.07 13.99
C LEU A 206 1.60 10.22 13.91
N LYS A 207 1.70 10.87 12.74
CA LYS A 207 2.68 11.91 12.44
C LYS A 207 2.35 13.25 13.10
N ASP A 208 1.09 13.66 13.05
CA ASP A 208 0.69 15.03 13.35
C ASP A 208 0.23 15.20 14.81
N GLU A 209 -0.15 14.11 15.48
CA GLU A 209 -0.69 14.15 16.85
C GLU A 209 0.14 13.30 17.82
N ILE A 210 0.27 11.99 17.55
CA ILE A 210 0.83 11.04 18.50
C ILE A 210 2.34 11.24 18.71
N ALA A 211 3.12 11.26 17.62
CA ALA A 211 4.57 11.43 17.72
C ALA A 211 4.99 12.78 18.34
N PRO A 212 4.41 13.92 17.95
CA PRO A 212 4.71 15.21 18.58
C PRO A 212 4.33 15.23 20.07
N GLY A 213 3.19 14.64 20.44
CA GLY A 213 2.75 14.54 21.82
C GLY A 213 3.74 13.77 22.69
N VAL A 214 4.21 12.61 22.22
CA VAL A 214 5.22 11.80 22.92
C VAL A 214 6.55 12.53 23.03
N ALA A 215 7.04 13.14 21.95
CA ALA A 215 8.28 13.91 21.93
C ALA A 215 8.25 15.08 22.94
N LEU A 216 7.11 15.77 23.05
CA LEU A 216 6.92 16.80 24.07
C LEU A 216 7.05 16.24 25.48
N LYS A 217 6.42 15.10 25.80
CA LYS A 217 6.53 14.49 27.14
C LYS A 217 7.96 14.04 27.43
N ILE A 218 8.67 13.46 26.46
CA ILE A 218 10.09 13.08 26.59
C ILE A 218 10.93 14.30 26.95
N ARG A 219 10.79 15.41 26.23
CA ARG A 219 11.54 16.65 26.48
C ARG A 219 11.30 17.18 27.90
N LEU A 220 10.05 17.18 28.35
CA LEU A 220 9.70 17.60 29.71
C LEU A 220 10.30 16.66 30.77
N ALA A 221 10.21 15.34 30.55
CA ALA A 221 10.71 14.34 31.50
C ALA A 221 12.23 14.38 31.64
N ARG A 222 12.95 14.77 30.58
CA ARG A 222 14.40 15.01 30.62
C ARG A 222 14.77 16.24 31.43
N SER A 223 14.01 17.33 31.30
CA SER A 223 14.31 18.60 32.00
C SER A 223 14.23 18.50 33.53
N GLY A 224 13.48 17.52 34.05
CA GLY A 224 13.38 17.26 35.49
C GLY A 224 14.39 16.26 36.05
N ASN A 225 15.33 15.73 35.25
CA ASN A 225 16.22 14.63 35.64
C ASN A 225 17.69 15.11 35.65
N ALA A 226 18.33 15.11 36.83
CA ALA A 226 19.64 15.76 37.04
C ALA A 226 20.84 14.80 37.26
N GLY A 227 20.67 13.49 37.04
CA GLY A 227 21.75 12.50 37.26
C GLY A 227 22.67 12.32 36.05
N ASP A 228 23.99 12.33 36.27
CA ASP A 228 25.01 12.20 35.21
C ASP A 228 24.84 10.93 34.36
N GLU A 229 24.44 9.80 34.96
CA GLU A 229 24.22 8.54 34.24
C GLU A 229 22.98 8.59 33.34
N ILE A 230 21.90 9.23 33.81
CA ILE A 230 20.67 9.44 33.03
C ILE A 230 20.96 10.39 31.88
N ALA A 231 21.77 11.44 32.10
CA ALA A 231 22.20 12.36 31.07
C ALA A 231 23.01 11.62 29.97
N ARG A 232 23.94 10.75 30.36
CA ARG A 232 24.70 9.91 29.41
C ARG A 232 23.80 8.97 28.61
N LEU A 233 22.95 8.19 29.27
CA LEU A 233 22.05 7.25 28.59
C LEU A 233 21.05 7.97 27.66
N THR A 234 20.64 9.19 28.03
CA THR A 234 19.77 10.02 27.19
C THR A 234 20.53 10.52 25.95
N ALA A 235 21.80 10.91 26.09
CA ALA A 235 22.65 11.29 24.96
C ALA A 235 22.88 10.11 24.00
N ASP A 236 23.09 8.90 24.52
CA ASP A 236 23.20 7.68 23.71
C ASP A 236 21.90 7.43 22.90
N VAL A 237 20.74 7.60 23.55
CA VAL A 237 19.43 7.52 22.89
C VAL A 237 19.26 8.60 21.81
N ASP A 238 19.73 9.82 22.05
CA ASP A 238 19.66 10.90 21.06
C ASP A 238 20.55 10.65 19.85
N GLN A 239 21.75 10.11 20.07
CA GLN A 239 22.65 9.70 18.99
C GLN A 239 22.00 8.59 18.14
N LEU A 240 21.45 7.56 18.79
CA LEU A 240 20.74 6.48 18.10
C LEU A 240 19.50 7.01 17.37
N ASN A 241 18.75 7.94 17.97
CA ASN A 241 17.62 8.61 17.32
C ASN A 241 18.05 9.38 16.08
N ASN A 242 19.17 10.10 16.12
CA ASN A 242 19.68 10.82 14.94
C ASN A 242 20.06 9.84 13.82
N CYS A 243 20.75 8.75 14.15
CA CYS A 243 21.07 7.70 13.18
C CYS A 243 19.80 7.06 12.59
N ILE A 244 18.84 6.71 13.45
CA ILE A 244 17.54 6.15 13.02
C ILE A 244 16.80 7.15 12.13
N ASN A 245 16.71 8.41 12.52
CA ASN A 245 16.03 9.45 11.75
C ASN A 245 16.73 9.73 10.41
N GLN A 246 18.07 9.65 10.37
CA GLN A 246 18.82 9.72 9.12
C GLN A 246 18.46 8.52 8.21
N LYS A 247 18.45 7.30 8.74
CA LYS A 247 18.05 6.10 7.97
C LYS A 247 16.59 6.15 7.52
N LEU A 248 15.71 6.75 8.34
CA LEU A 248 14.33 7.03 7.99
C LEU A 248 14.23 8.08 6.88
N ALA A 249 15.06 9.13 6.92
CA ALA A 249 15.11 10.15 5.87
C ALA A 249 15.67 9.58 4.56
N GLU A 250 16.70 8.74 4.61
CA GLU A 250 17.22 7.99 3.45
C GLU A 250 16.12 7.10 2.85
N TYR A 251 15.34 6.41 3.70
CA TYR A 251 14.18 5.63 3.26
C TYR A 251 13.03 6.49 2.72
N GLU A 252 12.74 7.63 3.36
CA GLU A 252 11.68 8.56 2.96
C GLU A 252 12.06 9.25 1.64
N GLU A 253 13.33 9.55 1.38
CA GLU A 253 13.82 9.98 0.06
C GLU A 253 13.53 8.94 -1.02
N TYR A 254 13.68 7.66 -0.69
CA TYR A 254 13.28 6.55 -1.58
C TYR A 254 11.76 6.46 -1.75
N SER A 255 10.98 6.97 -0.79
CA SER A 255 9.51 6.99 -0.81
C SER A 255 8.89 8.29 -1.36
N GLU A 256 9.63 9.40 -1.39
CA GLU A 256 9.15 10.75 -1.71
C GLU A 256 9.02 11.00 -3.22
N TYR A 257 9.38 10.02 -4.06
CA TYR A 257 9.03 10.07 -5.47
C TYR A 257 7.52 9.89 -5.67
N LYS A 258 6.90 11.06 -5.78
CA LYS A 258 5.50 11.37 -6.00
C LYS A 258 4.91 10.59 -7.18
N TRP A 259 3.85 9.86 -6.88
CA TRP A 259 2.85 9.27 -7.78
C TRP A 259 2.01 10.33 -8.54
N ILE A 260 2.66 11.39 -9.05
CA ILE A 260 2.06 12.40 -9.93
C ILE A 260 2.49 12.10 -11.38
N GLY A 261 2.75 10.83 -11.73
CA GLY A 261 3.18 10.42 -13.07
C GLY A 261 2.11 9.74 -13.91
N PHE A 262 1.02 9.27 -13.29
CA PHE A 262 -0.01 8.49 -14.00
C PHE A 262 -0.95 9.36 -14.86
N TRP A 263 -1.10 10.64 -14.53
CA TRP A 263 -2.13 11.50 -15.14
C TRP A 263 -1.59 12.46 -16.24
N TRP A 264 -0.30 12.43 -16.58
CA TRP A 264 0.36 13.43 -17.45
C TRP A 264 1.12 12.91 -18.68
N GLY A 265 0.93 11.63 -19.05
CA GLY A 265 1.31 11.12 -20.38
C GLY A 265 2.54 10.22 -20.53
N VAL A 266 2.47 9.44 -21.61
CA VAL A 266 3.37 8.39 -22.17
C VAL A 266 4.33 7.74 -21.16
N ILE A 267 3.83 6.70 -20.48
CA ILE A 267 4.60 5.71 -19.71
C ILE A 267 5.41 6.31 -18.55
N GLY A 268 4.74 7.04 -17.66
CA GLY A 268 5.32 7.63 -16.45
C GLY A 268 5.05 6.84 -15.17
N GLY A 269 5.14 5.51 -15.18
CA GLY A 269 5.02 4.70 -13.98
C GLY A 269 6.38 4.37 -13.38
N VAL A 270 6.96 5.27 -12.59
CA VAL A 270 7.99 4.81 -11.63
C VAL A 270 7.23 4.10 -10.53
N VAL A 271 7.05 2.80 -10.70
CA VAL A 271 6.90 1.94 -9.52
C VAL A 271 8.10 2.28 -8.65
N SER A 272 7.88 2.58 -7.38
CA SER A 272 8.98 3.01 -6.51
C SER A 272 9.91 1.82 -6.21
N TYR A 273 10.67 1.37 -7.21
CA TYR A 273 11.76 0.40 -7.07
C TYR A 273 12.73 0.85 -5.98
N SER A 274 12.81 2.16 -5.71
CA SER A 274 13.55 2.72 -4.60
C SER A 274 13.08 2.20 -3.24
N ILE A 275 11.76 2.18 -2.91
CA ILE A 275 11.29 1.63 -1.62
C ILE A 275 11.37 0.11 -1.53
N TYR A 276 11.39 -0.58 -2.68
CA TYR A 276 11.50 -2.04 -2.76
C TYR A 276 12.94 -2.52 -3.03
N GLY A 277 13.88 -1.59 -3.23
CA GLY A 277 15.21 -1.88 -3.74
C GLY A 277 16.26 -2.12 -2.66
N PRO A 278 17.48 -2.53 -3.04
CA PRO A 278 18.52 -2.92 -2.10
C PRO A 278 18.91 -1.80 -1.14
N LYS A 279 18.85 -0.53 -1.57
CA LYS A 279 19.17 0.62 -0.70
C LYS A 279 18.11 0.84 0.38
N ALA A 280 16.83 0.78 0.04
CA ALA A 280 15.76 0.83 1.04
C ALA A 280 15.83 -0.38 1.97
N THR A 281 16.03 -1.59 1.45
CA THR A 281 16.18 -2.79 2.29
C THR A 281 17.40 -2.70 3.22
N ALA A 282 18.53 -2.17 2.75
CA ALA A 282 19.71 -1.93 3.57
C ALA A 282 19.44 -0.88 4.66
N ALA A 283 18.82 0.26 4.31
CA ALA A 283 18.43 1.29 5.26
C ALA A 283 17.46 0.75 6.33
N LEU A 284 16.50 -0.10 5.94
CA LEU A 284 15.59 -0.78 6.87
C LEU A 284 16.31 -1.76 7.79
N SER A 285 17.25 -2.55 7.26
CA SER A 285 18.05 -3.51 8.04
C SER A 285 18.94 -2.79 9.06
N GLU A 286 19.60 -1.71 8.64
CA GLU A 286 20.45 -0.89 9.50
C GLU A 286 19.62 -0.16 10.57
N LYS A 287 18.46 0.40 10.19
CA LYS A 287 17.46 0.92 11.15
C LYS A 287 17.05 -0.14 12.16
N ASP A 288 16.77 -1.37 11.72
CA ASP A 288 16.36 -2.46 12.61
C ASP A 288 17.47 -2.87 13.59
N HIS A 289 18.73 -2.82 13.16
CA HIS A 289 19.88 -3.00 14.04
C HIS A 289 19.96 -1.87 15.09
N LEU A 290 19.88 -0.62 14.67
CA LEU A 290 19.90 0.55 15.56
C LEU A 290 18.74 0.56 16.55
N ILE A 291 17.54 0.13 16.14
CA ILE A 291 16.39 -0.03 17.04
C ILE A 291 16.65 -1.10 18.10
N LYS A 292 17.30 -2.22 17.74
CA LYS A 292 17.66 -3.25 18.73
C LYS A 292 18.64 -2.71 19.77
N GLU A 293 19.64 -1.94 19.32
CA GLU A 293 20.60 -1.27 20.20
C GLU A 293 19.92 -0.25 21.12
N LYS A 294 19.07 0.63 20.56
CA LYS A 294 18.28 1.61 21.31
C LYS A 294 17.44 0.96 22.41
N ARG A 295 16.79 -0.17 22.11
CA ARG A 295 15.98 -0.92 23.08
C ARG A 295 16.79 -1.43 24.28
N LEU A 296 18.08 -1.77 24.12
CA LEU A 296 18.93 -2.18 25.24
C LEU A 296 19.26 -1.01 26.17
N VAL A 297 19.51 0.16 25.60
CA VAL A 297 19.74 1.41 26.37
C VAL A 297 18.47 1.82 27.11
N GLU A 298 17.31 1.75 26.45
CA GLU A 298 16.00 2.05 27.05
C GLU A 298 15.64 1.11 28.21
N LEU A 299 15.96 -0.18 28.11
CA LEU A 299 15.77 -1.13 29.21
C LEU A 299 16.60 -0.77 30.44
N THR A 300 17.81 -0.25 30.24
CA THR A 300 18.68 0.24 31.31
C THR A 300 18.10 1.51 31.92
N LEU A 301 17.66 2.45 31.08
CA LEU A 301 17.03 3.70 31.54
C LEU A 301 15.73 3.44 32.30
N LYS A 302 14.92 2.47 31.87
CA LYS A 302 13.65 2.10 32.52
C LYS A 302 13.85 1.60 33.95
N LYS A 303 15.00 1.00 34.28
CA LYS A 303 15.36 0.60 35.65
C LYS A 303 15.66 1.80 36.55
N GLN A 304 16.09 2.93 35.98
CA GLN A 304 16.50 4.14 36.70
C GLN A 304 15.37 5.18 36.75
N ASN A 305 14.67 5.39 35.63
CA ASN A 305 13.50 6.24 35.53
C ASN A 305 12.45 5.56 34.66
N ARG A 306 11.44 4.98 35.33
CA ARG A 306 10.39 4.18 34.69
C ARG A 306 9.56 4.98 33.69
N LEU A 307 9.25 6.24 33.98
CA LEU A 307 8.45 7.12 33.12
C LEU A 307 9.23 7.48 31.85
N LEU A 308 10.46 7.99 32.00
CA LEU A 308 11.30 8.37 30.87
C LEU A 308 11.65 7.16 29.99
N GLY A 309 12.04 6.04 30.59
CA GLY A 309 12.31 4.80 29.85
C GLY A 309 11.08 4.25 29.13
N GLY A 310 9.89 4.40 29.71
CA GLY A 310 8.62 4.04 29.06
C GLY A 310 8.29 4.92 27.86
N LEU A 311 8.46 6.24 27.98
CA LEU A 311 8.22 7.20 26.90
C LEU A 311 9.19 7.00 25.72
N LEU A 312 10.48 6.74 25.99
CA LEU A 312 11.47 6.48 24.93
C LEU A 312 11.22 5.16 24.21
N ALA A 313 10.91 4.08 24.94
CA ALA A 313 10.52 2.80 24.33
C ALA A 313 9.26 2.94 23.45
N PHE A 314 8.33 3.80 23.85
CA PHE A 314 7.16 4.11 23.05
C PHE A 314 7.52 4.92 21.79
N GLU A 315 8.36 5.95 21.89
CA GLU A 315 8.91 6.68 20.72
C GLU A 315 9.60 5.73 19.71
N THR A 316 10.40 4.79 20.20
CA THR A 316 11.01 3.75 19.35
C THR A 316 9.97 2.91 18.61
N SER A 317 8.86 2.60 19.27
CA SER A 317 7.75 1.88 18.65
C SER A 317 7.04 2.72 17.58
N LEU A 318 6.93 4.05 17.77
CA LEU A 318 6.39 4.96 16.76
C LEU A 318 7.30 5.09 15.53
N GLN A 319 8.62 5.16 15.73
CA GLN A 319 9.60 5.20 14.62
C GLN A 319 9.55 3.93 13.78
N ASP A 320 9.47 2.76 14.42
CA ASP A 320 9.32 1.48 13.71
C ASP A 320 7.98 1.40 12.97
N LEU A 321 6.90 1.87 13.61
CA LEU A 321 5.56 1.90 13.02
C LEU A 321 5.49 2.80 11.78
N LYS A 322 6.04 4.02 11.84
CA LYS A 322 6.02 5.00 10.72
C LYS A 322 6.47 4.33 9.42
N THR A 323 7.64 3.70 9.45
CA THR A 323 8.25 3.04 8.29
C THR A 323 7.36 1.95 7.68
N ARG A 324 6.69 1.17 8.53
CA ARG A 324 5.86 0.04 8.09
C ARG A 324 4.55 0.52 7.48
N ILE A 325 3.97 1.56 8.07
CA ILE A 325 2.78 2.23 7.56
C ILE A 325 3.08 2.95 6.24
N ASP A 326 4.28 3.52 6.06
CA ASP A 326 4.72 4.11 4.79
C ASP A 326 4.80 3.06 3.67
N GLY A 327 5.37 1.90 3.97
CA GLY A 327 5.37 0.76 3.05
C GLY A 327 3.96 0.28 2.71
N ALA A 328 3.10 0.13 3.71
CA ALA A 328 1.70 -0.29 3.51
C ALA A 328 0.89 0.73 2.69
N ALA A 329 1.05 2.04 2.96
CA ALA A 329 0.39 3.10 2.21
C ALA A 329 0.80 3.08 0.73
N SER A 330 2.09 2.88 0.46
CA SER A 330 2.62 2.75 -0.90
C SER A 330 2.06 1.50 -1.58
N GLY A 331 2.08 0.33 -0.91
CA GLY A 331 1.52 -0.90 -1.45
C GLY A 331 0.04 -0.79 -1.81
N VAL A 332 -0.79 -0.19 -0.95
CA VAL A 332 -2.24 -0.05 -1.24
C VAL A 332 -2.48 0.92 -2.39
N SER A 333 -1.71 2.01 -2.49
CA SER A 333 -1.81 2.98 -3.59
C SER A 333 -1.42 2.37 -4.94
N ASN A 334 -0.43 1.46 -4.94
CA ASN A 334 -0.06 0.70 -6.12
C ASN A 334 -1.21 -0.20 -6.61
N ILE A 335 -1.92 -0.87 -5.69
CA ILE A 335 -3.08 -1.69 -6.06
C ILE A 335 -4.23 -0.82 -6.57
N GLU A 336 -4.47 0.35 -5.97
CA GLU A 336 -5.43 1.32 -6.50
C GLU A 336 -5.08 1.70 -7.95
N SER A 337 -3.81 1.88 -8.25
CA SER A 337 -3.33 2.15 -9.62
C SER A 337 -3.59 0.98 -10.58
N LEU A 338 -3.48 -0.28 -10.12
CA LEU A 338 -3.85 -1.45 -10.94
C LEU A 338 -5.35 -1.47 -11.28
N TRP A 339 -6.21 -1.08 -10.35
CA TRP A 339 -7.65 -0.99 -10.60
C TRP A 339 -7.97 0.06 -11.65
N VAL A 340 -7.35 1.24 -11.55
CA VAL A 340 -7.52 2.33 -12.51
C VAL A 340 -7.02 1.93 -13.90
N LEU A 341 -5.83 1.31 -13.99
CA LEU A 341 -5.30 0.78 -15.27
C LEU A 341 -6.27 -0.22 -15.91
N LEU A 342 -6.90 -1.07 -15.10
CA LEU A 342 -7.83 -2.08 -15.59
C LEU A 342 -9.16 -1.46 -16.02
N GLU A 343 -9.67 -0.48 -15.28
CA GLU A 343 -10.86 0.28 -15.65
C GLU A 343 -10.66 0.99 -17.01
N GLU A 344 -9.54 1.70 -17.18
CA GLU A 344 -9.19 2.38 -18.44
C GLU A 344 -9.10 1.40 -19.62
N LEU A 345 -8.44 0.25 -19.41
CA LEU A 345 -8.34 -0.78 -20.45
C LEU A 345 -9.71 -1.30 -20.87
N VAL A 346 -10.59 -1.57 -19.92
CA VAL A 346 -11.92 -2.13 -20.18
C VAL A 346 -12.84 -1.07 -20.81
N GLU A 347 -12.77 0.18 -20.37
CA GLU A 347 -13.53 1.29 -20.96
C GLU A 347 -13.10 1.57 -22.39
N SER A 348 -11.80 1.75 -22.62
CA SER A 348 -11.22 1.97 -23.96
C SER A 348 -11.54 0.81 -24.91
N SER A 349 -11.52 -0.43 -24.41
CA SER A 349 -11.88 -1.61 -25.18
C SER A 349 -13.37 -1.64 -25.52
N HIS A 350 -14.24 -1.34 -24.56
CA HIS A 350 -15.68 -1.26 -24.77
C HIS A 350 -16.03 -0.24 -25.87
N ASP A 351 -15.49 0.97 -25.77
CA ASP A 351 -15.76 2.05 -26.73
C ASP A 351 -15.23 1.73 -28.13
N ARG A 352 -14.05 1.09 -28.22
CA ARG A 352 -13.51 0.63 -29.50
C ARG A 352 -14.35 -0.49 -30.12
N ILE A 353 -14.79 -1.49 -29.33
CA ILE A 353 -15.63 -2.59 -29.83
C ILE A 353 -16.97 -2.05 -30.33
N LYS A 354 -17.59 -1.12 -29.59
CA LYS A 354 -18.89 -0.53 -29.93
C LYS A 354 -18.85 0.24 -31.25
N ASN A 355 -17.75 0.94 -31.53
CA ASN A 355 -17.66 1.86 -32.65
C ASN A 355 -16.88 1.29 -33.86
N THR A 356 -16.45 0.02 -33.81
CA THR A 356 -15.65 -0.56 -34.88
C THR A 356 -16.38 -1.60 -35.70
N ASN A 357 -16.16 -1.55 -37.02
CA ASN A 357 -16.48 -2.63 -37.94
C ASN A 357 -15.20 -3.36 -38.41
N ASN A 358 -14.05 -3.14 -37.76
CA ASN A 358 -12.76 -3.66 -38.20
C ASN A 358 -12.34 -4.88 -37.36
N ALA A 359 -12.29 -6.04 -38.01
CA ALA A 359 -11.93 -7.33 -37.44
C ALA A 359 -10.50 -7.40 -36.91
N LEU A 360 -9.56 -6.61 -37.45
CA LEU A 360 -8.18 -6.54 -36.94
C LEU A 360 -8.12 -6.00 -35.51
N TYR A 361 -9.04 -5.11 -35.11
CA TYR A 361 -9.08 -4.64 -33.72
C TYR A 361 -9.45 -5.76 -32.74
N LEU A 362 -10.29 -6.72 -33.15
CA LEU A 362 -10.63 -7.86 -32.31
C LEU A 362 -9.43 -8.78 -32.08
N VAL A 363 -8.54 -8.90 -33.07
CA VAL A 363 -7.27 -9.64 -32.94
C VAL A 363 -6.33 -8.94 -31.98
N SER A 364 -6.12 -7.65 -32.20
CA SER A 364 -5.31 -6.80 -31.33
C SER A 364 -5.83 -6.86 -29.89
N PHE A 365 -7.15 -6.75 -29.72
CA PHE A 365 -7.83 -6.88 -28.43
C PHE A 365 -7.60 -8.25 -27.76
N VAL A 366 -7.74 -9.37 -28.48
CA VAL A 366 -7.48 -10.71 -27.92
C VAL A 366 -6.05 -10.83 -27.38
N SER A 367 -5.05 -10.41 -28.16
CA SER A 367 -3.64 -10.50 -27.77
C SER A 367 -3.34 -9.62 -26.54
N ARG A 368 -3.93 -8.42 -26.48
CA ARG A 368 -3.87 -7.50 -25.34
C ARG A 368 -4.49 -8.11 -24.07
N PHE A 369 -5.68 -8.66 -24.17
CA PHE A 369 -6.38 -9.31 -23.07
C PHE A 369 -5.64 -10.54 -22.55
N GLN A 370 -5.03 -11.35 -23.44
CA GLN A 370 -4.23 -12.51 -23.04
C GLN A 370 -2.97 -12.12 -22.25
N THR A 371 -2.31 -11.00 -22.61
CA THR A 371 -1.15 -10.48 -21.87
C THR A 371 -1.55 -10.03 -20.47
N LEU A 372 -2.64 -9.27 -20.36
CA LEU A 372 -3.20 -8.86 -19.09
C LEU A 372 -3.53 -10.08 -18.20
N LEU A 373 -4.13 -11.12 -18.79
CA LEU A 373 -4.49 -12.36 -18.08
C LEU A 373 -3.32 -13.12 -17.48
N ALA A 374 -2.17 -13.14 -18.17
CA ALA A 374 -0.98 -13.76 -17.63
C ALA A 374 -0.54 -13.08 -16.32
N ASN A 375 -0.60 -11.74 -16.26
CA ASN A 375 -0.25 -10.97 -15.07
C ASN A 375 -1.24 -11.21 -13.91
N TRP A 376 -2.54 -11.33 -14.18
CA TRP A 376 -3.54 -11.58 -13.13
C TRP A 376 -3.53 -13.00 -12.56
N LYS A 377 -3.06 -13.99 -13.32
CA LYS A 377 -2.78 -15.33 -12.75
C LYS A 377 -1.73 -15.27 -11.65
N GLU A 378 -0.74 -14.40 -11.82
CA GLU A 378 0.31 -14.18 -10.84
C GLU A 378 -0.19 -13.38 -9.63
N ILE A 379 -1.07 -12.37 -9.83
CA ILE A 379 -1.77 -11.66 -8.74
C ILE A 379 -2.55 -12.63 -7.87
N LYS A 380 -3.25 -13.60 -8.47
CA LYS A 380 -4.03 -14.60 -7.72
C LYS A 380 -3.16 -15.39 -6.74
N VAL A 381 -1.96 -15.81 -7.16
CA VAL A 381 -1.03 -16.57 -6.30
C VAL A 381 -0.57 -15.70 -5.13
N GLN A 382 -0.21 -14.45 -5.38
CA GLN A 382 0.32 -13.58 -4.32
C GLN A 382 -0.76 -13.04 -3.38
N SER A 383 -1.98 -12.89 -3.86
CA SER A 383 -3.13 -12.55 -3.01
C SER A 383 -3.40 -13.68 -2.00
N PHE A 384 -3.16 -14.94 -2.40
CA PHE A 384 -3.17 -16.08 -1.49
C PHE A 384 -2.00 -16.04 -0.48
N ASP A 385 -0.80 -15.66 -0.92
CA ASP A 385 0.34 -15.47 0.00
C ASP A 385 0.08 -14.35 1.02
N LEU A 386 -0.57 -13.25 0.62
CA LEU A 386 -0.99 -12.17 1.52
C LEU A 386 -2.02 -12.65 2.56
N LEU A 387 -3.02 -13.44 2.14
CA LEU A 387 -3.97 -14.05 3.07
C LEU A 387 -3.25 -14.98 4.06
N THR A 388 -2.27 -15.74 3.58
CA THR A 388 -1.42 -16.61 4.40
C THR A 388 -0.57 -15.80 5.37
N ALA A 389 -0.08 -14.63 4.97
CA ALA A 389 0.72 -13.76 5.83
C ALA A 389 -0.05 -13.26 7.06
N PHE A 390 -1.29 -12.82 6.88
CA PHE A 390 -2.16 -12.43 7.98
C PHE A 390 -2.55 -13.62 8.87
N ASN A 391 -2.78 -14.80 8.29
CA ASN A 391 -3.10 -16.02 9.03
C ASN A 391 -1.92 -16.50 9.88
N ASN A 392 -0.72 -16.59 9.31
CA ASN A 392 0.48 -17.02 10.03
C ASN A 392 0.84 -16.05 11.16
N ALA A 393 0.62 -14.74 10.98
CA ALA A 393 0.83 -13.75 12.02
C ALA A 393 -0.21 -13.84 13.17
N LEU A 394 -1.38 -14.46 12.95
CA LEU A 394 -2.38 -14.74 13.99
C LEU A 394 -2.05 -15.98 14.83
N GLU A 395 -1.29 -16.94 14.28
CA GLU A 395 -0.97 -18.21 14.95
C GLU A 395 0.25 -18.14 15.88
N GLU A 396 1.15 -17.16 15.68
CA GLU A 396 2.31 -16.97 16.54
C GLU A 396 2.09 -15.87 17.61
N PRO A 397 2.42 -16.11 18.89
CA PRO A 397 2.28 -15.10 19.93
C PRO A 397 3.17 -13.88 19.64
N ALA A 398 2.59 -12.69 19.74
CA ALA A 398 3.32 -11.42 19.64
C ALA A 398 4.21 -11.24 20.88
N VAL A 399 5.44 -11.77 20.84
CA VAL A 399 6.47 -11.53 21.86
C VAL A 399 7.16 -10.19 21.61
#